data_AF-A0A2G9UBT6-F1
#
_entry.id   AF-A0A2G9UBT6-F1
#
_cell.length_a   1.000
_cell.length_b   1.000
_cell.length_c   1.000
_cell.angle_alpha   90.00
_cell.angle_beta   90.00
_cell.angle_gamma   90.00
#
_symmetry.space_group_name_H-M   'P 1'
#
loop_
_entity.id
_entity.type
_entity.pdbx_description
1 polymer ?
#
loop_
_entity_poly.entity_id
_entity_poly.type
_entity_poly.pdbx_seq_one_letter_code
_entity_poly.pdbx_strand_id
1 'polypeptide(L)' 'MLTGGGGSSAAEAAPVQAGDQEATQQQAYTQPCEFEWKQFIDCTQNQSDVSLCNGFNEAFSQCKARYV' A
#
# COMPACT_ATOMS: atom_id res chain seq x y z
N MET A 1 49.08 34.53 -4.70
CA MET A 1 48.51 35.20 -3.51
C MET A 1 47.01 35.01 -3.53
N LEU A 2 46.42 35.01 -2.34
CA LEU A 2 45.10 34.55 -1.96
C LEU A 2 43.99 35.40 -2.59
N THR A 3 42.90 34.78 -3.06
CA THR A 3 41.57 35.41 -2.99
C THR A 3 40.50 34.34 -2.87
N GLY A 4 39.84 34.35 -1.72
CA GLY A 4 38.62 33.60 -1.42
C GLY A 4 37.41 34.54 -1.41
N GLY A 5 36.22 33.95 -1.39
CA GLY A 5 34.92 34.61 -1.36
C GLY A 5 34.18 34.35 -2.68
N GLY A 6 33.06 33.64 -2.75
CA GLY A 6 31.95 33.53 -1.80
C GLY A 6 30.74 34.21 -2.46
N GLY A 7 29.72 33.44 -2.88
CA GLY A 7 28.50 34.03 -3.46
C GLY A 7 27.67 33.05 -4.29
N SER A 8 26.67 32.47 -3.63
CA SER A 8 25.61 31.57 -4.08
C SER A 8 24.95 31.90 -5.43
N SER A 9 24.54 30.86 -6.19
CA SER A 9 23.16 30.74 -6.72
C SER A 9 22.91 29.39 -7.43
N ALA A 10 21.70 28.90 -7.21
CA ALA A 10 21.00 27.83 -7.92
C ALA A 10 21.45 26.38 -7.64
N ALA A 11 20.84 25.82 -6.58
CA ALA A 11 20.56 24.41 -6.49
C ALA A 11 19.74 23.97 -7.72
N GLU A 12 20.41 23.37 -8.71
CA GLU A 12 19.77 22.56 -9.73
C GLU A 12 19.59 21.14 -9.18
N ALA A 13 18.74 21.03 -8.17
CA ALA A 13 18.18 19.75 -7.76
C ALA A 13 17.19 19.32 -8.85
N ALA A 14 17.70 18.64 -9.88
CA ALA A 14 16.86 17.89 -10.81
C ALA A 14 15.91 17.02 -9.98
N PRO A 15 14.59 17.00 -10.27
CA PRO A 15 13.70 16.09 -9.59
C PRO A 15 14.13 14.68 -9.98
N VAL A 16 14.77 13.99 -9.04
CA VAL A 16 14.89 12.54 -9.08
C VAL A 16 13.45 12.03 -9.13
N GLN A 17 13.02 11.58 -10.31
CA GLN A 17 11.85 10.74 -10.43
C GLN A 17 12.21 9.41 -9.75
N ALA A 18 12.15 9.40 -8.43
CA ALA A 18 11.92 8.20 -7.65
C ALA A 18 10.48 7.77 -7.96
N GLY A 19 10.27 7.27 -9.17
CA GLY A 19 9.16 6.39 -9.45
C GLY A 19 9.51 5.10 -8.75
N ASP A 20 9.07 4.96 -7.50
CA ASP A 20 8.83 3.67 -6.88
C ASP A 20 7.82 2.94 -7.78
N GLN A 21 8.37 2.31 -8.82
CA GLN A 21 7.75 1.14 -9.43
C GLN A 21 7.96 0.01 -8.44
N GLU A 22 7.29 0.10 -7.29
CA GLU A 22 6.93 -1.06 -6.51
C GLU A 22 6.02 -1.86 -7.43
N ALA A 23 6.65 -2.75 -8.20
CA ALA A 23 6.00 -3.85 -8.85
C ALA A 23 5.27 -4.62 -7.74
N THR A 24 4.02 -4.23 -7.50
CA THR A 24 3.09 -5.02 -6.72
C THR A 24 3.08 -6.37 -7.38
N GLN A 25 3.75 -7.30 -6.70
CA GLN A 25 3.80 -8.69 -7.07
C GLN A 25 2.34 -9.11 -7.06
N GLN A 26 1.72 -9.11 -8.24
CA GLN A 26 0.39 -9.65 -8.46
C GLN A 26 0.53 -11.14 -8.24
N GLN A 27 0.58 -11.54 -6.96
CA GLN A 27 0.24 -12.88 -6.54
C GLN A 27 -1.13 -13.09 -7.15
N ALA A 28 -1.16 -13.89 -8.20
CA ALA A 28 -2.38 -14.25 -8.89
C ALA A 28 -3.21 -15.05 -7.88
N TYR A 29 -3.95 -14.34 -7.03
CA TYR A 29 -4.93 -14.94 -6.15
C TYR A 29 -5.91 -15.65 -7.08
N THR A 30 -5.96 -16.98 -6.98
CA THR A 30 -6.80 -17.85 -7.81
C THR A 30 -8.28 -17.48 -7.67
N GLN A 31 -8.64 -16.80 -6.57
CA GLN A 31 -9.96 -16.24 -6.32
C GLN A 31 -9.85 -14.72 -6.12
N PRO A 32 -10.73 -13.92 -6.75
CA PRO A 32 -10.60 -12.46 -6.82
C PRO A 32 -10.72 -11.74 -5.47
N CYS A 33 -11.26 -12.41 -4.43
CA CYS A 33 -11.45 -11.86 -3.09
C CYS A 33 -10.82 -12.72 -1.99
N GLU A 34 -9.84 -13.55 -2.34
CA GLU A 34 -9.20 -14.47 -1.39
C GLU A 34 -8.45 -13.74 -0.27
N PHE A 35 -7.80 -12.63 -0.61
CA PHE A 35 -7.02 -11.84 0.33
C PHE A 35 -7.93 -11.25 1.43
N GLU A 36 -8.98 -10.53 1.05
CA GLU A 36 -9.95 -9.95 1.98
C GLU A 36 -10.66 -11.03 2.81
N TRP A 37 -10.96 -12.19 2.22
CA TRP A 37 -11.52 -13.32 2.94
C TRP A 37 -10.55 -13.87 4.00
N LYS A 38 -9.28 -14.09 3.64
CA LYS A 38 -8.25 -14.54 4.59
C LYS A 38 -8.10 -13.55 5.74
N GLN A 39 -8.08 -12.25 5.44
CA GLN A 39 -7.96 -11.20 6.47
C GLN A 39 -9.13 -11.24 7.47
N PHE A 40 -10.35 -11.46 6.98
CA PHE A 40 -11.51 -11.64 7.87
C PHE A 40 -11.38 -12.89 8.74
N ILE A 41 -11.04 -14.04 8.15
CA ILE A 41 -10.89 -15.30 8.87
C ILE A 41 -9.75 -15.22 9.90
N ASP A 42 -8.61 -14.65 9.55
CA ASP A 42 -7.49 -14.43 10.46
C ASP A 42 -7.90 -13.57 11.66
N CYS A 43 -8.61 -12.47 11.40
CA CYS A 43 -9.18 -11.64 12.45
C CYS A 43 -10.12 -12.43 13.37
N THR A 44 -11.06 -13.22 12.84
CA THR A 44 -11.98 -14.02 13.68
C THR A 44 -11.32 -15.17 14.43
N GLN A 45 -10.20 -15.68 13.92
CA GLN A 45 -9.42 -16.71 14.61
C GLN A 45 -8.59 -16.14 15.75
N ASN A 46 -8.11 -14.90 15.60
CA ASN A 46 -7.24 -14.25 16.59
C ASN A 46 -7.99 -13.32 17.56
N GLN A 47 -9.19 -12.86 17.19
CA GLN A 47 -10.09 -12.03 17.99
C GLN A 47 -11.43 -12.72 18.20
N SER A 48 -11.84 -12.85 19.46
CA SER A 48 -13.15 -13.43 19.82
C SER A 48 -14.31 -12.47 19.50
N ASP A 49 -14.03 -11.17 19.42
CA ASP A 49 -15.01 -10.15 19.12
C ASP A 49 -15.06 -9.86 17.61
N VAL A 50 -15.98 -10.53 16.93
CA VAL A 50 -16.26 -10.36 15.50
C VAL A 50 -16.66 -8.93 15.11
N SER A 51 -17.10 -8.10 16.05
CA SER A 51 -17.47 -6.72 15.74
C SER A 51 -16.26 -5.89 15.28
N LEU A 52 -15.07 -6.21 15.79
CA LEU A 52 -13.79 -5.60 15.40
C LEU A 52 -13.35 -6.07 14.00
N CYS A 53 -13.83 -7.23 13.55
CA CYS A 53 -13.53 -7.78 12.22
C CYS A 53 -14.50 -7.33 11.13
N ASN A 54 -15.56 -6.57 11.47
CA ASN A 54 -16.54 -6.11 10.48
C ASN A 54 -15.93 -5.31 9.33
N GLY A 55 -14.87 -4.53 9.58
CA GLY A 55 -14.16 -3.81 8.53
C GLY A 55 -13.58 -4.73 7.45
N PHE A 56 -13.06 -5.90 7.85
CA PHE A 56 -12.57 -6.91 6.90
C PHE A 56 -13.71 -7.60 6.15
N ASN A 57 -14.85 -7.83 6.81
CA ASN A 57 -16.05 -8.37 6.17
C ASN A 57 -16.65 -7.39 5.13
N GLU A 58 -16.61 -6.10 5.42
CA GLU A 58 -17.03 -5.05 4.50
C GLU A 58 -16.11 -4.98 3.29
N ALA A 59 -14.80 -5.06 3.48
CA ALA A 59 -13.82 -5.14 2.39
C ALA A 59 -14.07 -6.38 1.50
N PHE A 60 -14.28 -7.55 2.10
CA PHE A 60 -14.61 -8.77 1.37
C PHE A 60 -15.94 -8.65 0.59
N SER A 61 -16.97 -8.06 1.21
CA SER A 61 -18.26 -7.84 0.56
C SER A 61 -18.15 -6.86 -0.61
N GLN A 62 -17.37 -5.78 -0.45
CA GLN A 62 -17.08 -4.84 -1.52
C GLN A 62 -16.31 -5.50 -2.64
N CYS A 63 -15.29 -6.31 -2.34
CA CYS A 63 -14.60 -7.09 -3.36
C CYS A 63 -15.59 -7.99 -4.10
N LYS A 64 -16.39 -8.78 -3.38
CA LYS A 64 -17.38 -9.67 -3.98
C LYS A 64 -18.32 -8.90 -4.89
N ALA A 65 -18.82 -7.74 -4.46
CA ALA A 65 -19.69 -6.85 -5.25
C ALA A 65 -19.04 -6.36 -6.57
N ARG A 66 -17.71 -6.26 -6.65
CA ARG A 66 -16.97 -5.89 -7.87
C ARG A 66 -16.77 -7.06 -8.84
N TYR A 67 -16.88 -8.30 -8.35
CA TYR A 67 -16.65 -9.53 -9.10
C TYR A 67 -17.93 -10.38 -9.26
N VAL A 68 -19.13 -9.81 -9.01
CA VAL A 68 -20.43 -10.45 -9.29
C VAL A 68 -20.76 -10.44 -10.77
#